data_AF-A0A133ZZT7-F1
#
_entry.id   AF-A0A133ZZT7-F1
#
_cell.length_a   1.000
_cell.length_b   1.000
_cell.length_c   1.000
_cell.angle_alpha   90.00
_cell.angle_beta   90.00
_cell.angle_gamma   90.00
#
_symmetry.space_group_name_H-M   'P 1'
#
loop_
_entity.id
_entity.type
_entity.pdbx_description
1 polymer ?
#
loop_
_entity_poly.entity_id
_entity_poly.type
_entity_poly.pdbx_seq_one_letter_code
_entity_poly.pdbx_strand_id
1 'polypeptide(L)'
;MTYEQDDTLSDSKYILKNNNIIKFTGEKSIGIQVFAPGSPSRVEVSNTNNSSITLGGIESYGMKWSSRVADNSTMDNSGTLKISGDAGAKLLPNGTAQIRDSLSSGIAVIEDSSSGSGSSAIRAYNGKVTNNGVINVSGGKGNTGMVLVVNAADDITNTSNGTINVNSAAGRQNIAMRVDKGSVPTDAPGTPKAINGGNIYLDGDSSIGIVGTNADVKNTGNIETTTSKTIINGIGMATRGGVLENSGTINLKGSGVSSNIGVYMVKGTSNPSGTFIIGTDYKTFMLYLSKLTINQDVDLNNTTDAYNHLEIANSSITNAANKTMTGIQPNDVAMAQENNKSLYARNKVTLANEGNINLSGTTSTGIYAKFGELHNRATGVITIANKSTAMYGIGDSLLENAGKITVGTNSIAMYSEGSTTQAMKNNGTIELPQTDSVAMSYKPDSTLSSGTVLENAGNIQLTGDKNTAIYAAGTPAYTAKNSGTITLTNSATINNPNVGLYATNKVATLENTGI
;
A
#
# COMPACT_ATOMS: atom_id res chain seq x y z
N MET A 1 31.34 32.65 0.19
CA MET A 1 31.82 31.88 1.36
C MET A 1 33.09 32.54 1.86
N THR A 2 33.01 33.31 2.94
CA THR A 2 34.20 33.60 3.76
C THR A 2 34.41 32.39 4.64
N TYR A 3 35.57 31.75 4.51
CA TYR A 3 36.00 30.68 5.41
C TYR A 3 36.35 31.36 6.73
N GLU A 4 35.52 31.21 7.77
CA GLU A 4 35.96 31.56 9.12
C GLU A 4 37.04 30.55 9.54
N GLN A 5 38.00 30.99 10.35
CA GLN A 5 39.00 30.08 10.89
C GLN A 5 38.33 29.02 11.76
N ASP A 6 38.89 27.81 11.78
CA ASP A 6 38.40 26.73 12.63
C ASP A 6 38.35 27.21 14.09
N ASP A 7 37.15 27.22 14.66
CA ASP A 7 36.99 27.42 16.09
C ASP A 7 37.47 26.17 16.82
N THR A 8 38.52 26.34 17.61
CA THR A 8 39.22 25.30 18.36
C THR A 8 38.91 25.35 19.85
N LEU A 9 38.07 26.30 20.30
CA LEU A 9 37.67 26.43 21.70
C LEU A 9 36.55 25.43 22.02
N SER A 10 36.77 24.58 23.01
CA SER A 10 35.84 23.50 23.38
C SER A 10 34.44 23.97 23.82
N ASP A 11 34.32 25.23 24.25
CA ASP A 11 33.12 25.77 24.90
C ASP A 11 32.38 26.78 24.01
N SER A 12 32.84 26.99 22.78
CA SER A 12 32.23 27.94 21.86
C SER A 12 30.80 27.56 21.54
N LYS A 13 29.92 28.57 21.59
CA LYS A 13 28.49 28.44 21.35
C LYS A 13 28.04 29.51 20.36
N TYR A 14 27.53 29.06 19.22
CA TYR A 14 26.98 29.94 18.19
C TYR A 14 25.46 30.01 18.32
N ILE A 15 24.90 31.22 18.35
CA ILE A 15 23.45 31.45 18.44
C ILE A 15 22.99 32.14 17.16
N LEU A 16 22.17 31.45 16.37
CA LEU A 16 21.56 31.99 15.16
C LEU A 16 20.06 32.14 15.41
N LYS A 17 19.59 33.38 15.54
CA LYS A 17 18.24 33.67 16.04
C LYS A 17 17.49 34.64 15.13
N ASN A 18 16.33 34.23 14.63
CA ASN A 18 15.37 35.15 14.03
C ASN A 18 14.34 35.65 15.06
N ASN A 19 14.24 36.97 15.20
CA ASN A 19 13.29 37.67 16.08
C ASN A 19 12.23 38.47 15.30
N ASN A 20 12.24 38.44 13.97
CA ASN A 20 11.32 39.22 13.15
C ASN A 20 11.01 38.48 11.83
N ILE A 21 11.13 39.13 10.67
CA ILE A 21 10.75 38.57 9.38
C ILE A 21 11.98 38.32 8.52
N ILE A 22 12.12 37.10 8.03
CA ILE A 22 12.97 36.75 6.89
C ILE A 22 12.05 36.39 5.73
N LYS A 23 12.19 37.03 4.58
CA LYS A 23 11.40 36.74 3.38
C LYS A 23 12.30 36.72 2.16
N PHE A 24 12.22 35.64 1.38
CA PHE A 24 12.97 35.51 0.16
C PHE A 24 12.15 34.82 -0.94
N THR A 25 12.44 35.21 -2.18
CA THR A 25 11.81 34.70 -3.40
C THR A 25 12.83 34.18 -4.41
N GLY A 26 14.12 34.25 -4.09
CA GLY A 26 15.17 33.68 -4.93
C GLY A 26 14.98 32.17 -5.04
N GLU A 27 15.28 31.63 -6.22
CA GLU A 27 15.05 30.23 -6.57
C GLU A 27 15.55 29.31 -5.46
N LYS A 28 16.87 29.28 -5.21
CA LYS A 28 17.51 28.42 -4.20
C LYS A 28 18.07 29.24 -3.05
N SER A 29 17.22 29.56 -2.08
CA SER A 29 17.57 30.45 -0.95
C SER A 29 17.53 29.71 0.38
N ILE A 30 18.37 30.14 1.33
CA ILE A 30 18.38 29.60 2.70
C ILE A 30 18.19 30.76 3.68
N GLY A 31 17.26 30.61 4.63
CA GLY A 31 17.00 31.61 5.67
C GLY A 31 18.10 31.61 6.74
N ILE A 32 18.31 30.46 7.38
CA ILE A 32 19.38 30.24 8.36
C ILE A 32 20.12 28.95 8.00
N GLN A 33 21.45 29.02 7.84
CA GLN A 33 22.29 27.89 7.49
C GLN A 33 23.42 27.70 8.51
N VAL A 34 23.69 26.45 8.89
CA VAL A 34 24.96 26.06 9.53
C VAL A 34 25.77 25.22 8.53
N PHE A 35 26.96 25.70 8.19
CA PHE A 35 27.91 25.00 7.34
C PHE A 35 29.34 25.28 7.84
N ALA A 36 29.85 24.37 8.66
CA ALA A 36 31.20 24.37 9.20
C ALA A 36 31.80 22.95 9.10
N PRO A 37 32.09 22.44 7.89
CA PRO A 37 32.74 21.14 7.72
C PRO A 37 34.07 21.09 8.50
N GLY A 38 34.32 20.00 9.23
CA GLY A 38 35.55 19.83 10.01
C GLY A 38 35.52 20.40 11.43
N SER A 39 34.58 21.30 11.75
CA SER A 39 34.40 21.87 13.10
C SER A 39 32.97 21.63 13.59
N PRO A 40 32.69 20.49 14.27
CA PRO A 40 31.37 20.19 14.82
C PRO A 40 31.07 21.06 16.05
N SER A 41 30.86 22.34 15.82
CA SER A 41 30.60 23.35 16.85
C SER A 41 29.22 23.19 17.49
N ARG A 42 29.07 23.68 18.72
CA ARG A 42 27.76 23.80 19.38
C ARG A 42 26.99 24.97 18.80
N VAL A 43 25.82 24.68 18.23
CA VAL A 43 24.96 25.69 17.61
C VAL A 43 23.55 25.68 18.21
N GLU A 44 22.96 26.86 18.39
CA GLU A 44 21.57 27.06 18.76
C GLU A 44 20.88 27.90 17.67
N VAL A 45 20.13 27.22 16.81
CA VAL A 45 19.36 27.82 15.73
C VAL A 45 17.91 27.99 16.17
N SER A 46 17.34 29.18 16.03
CA SER A 46 15.94 29.42 16.42
C SER A 46 15.20 30.42 15.54
N ASN A 47 13.95 30.08 15.21
CA ASN A 47 12.92 31.01 14.74
C ASN A 47 11.94 31.24 15.88
N THR A 48 11.99 32.40 16.54
CA THR A 48 11.27 32.65 17.80
C THR A 48 9.76 32.89 17.65
N ASN A 49 9.04 32.84 18.77
CA ASN A 49 7.63 33.25 18.85
C ASN A 49 7.41 34.61 18.17
N ASN A 50 6.32 34.75 17.42
CA ASN A 50 5.95 35.95 16.65
C ASN A 50 6.94 36.37 15.54
N SER A 51 7.96 35.56 15.24
CA SER A 51 8.85 35.73 14.09
C SER A 51 8.39 34.85 12.92
N SER A 52 8.83 35.17 11.70
CA SER A 52 8.50 34.38 10.51
C SER A 52 9.62 34.26 9.49
N ILE A 53 9.66 33.11 8.81
CA ILE A 53 10.48 32.87 7.62
C ILE A 53 9.57 32.46 6.47
N THR A 54 9.62 33.19 5.36
CA THR A 54 8.79 32.93 4.16
C THR A 54 9.66 32.59 2.96
N LEU A 55 9.36 31.44 2.34
CA LEU A 55 10.06 30.87 1.20
C LEU A 55 9.16 30.85 -0.04
N GLY A 56 9.48 31.68 -1.04
CA GLY A 56 8.80 31.68 -2.35
C GLY A 56 9.53 30.91 -3.45
N GLY A 57 10.78 30.50 -3.23
CA GLY A 57 11.61 29.79 -4.21
C GLY A 57 11.44 28.27 -4.18
N ILE A 58 12.09 27.59 -5.13
CA ILE A 58 12.15 26.12 -5.26
C ILE A 58 13.51 25.60 -4.77
N GLU A 59 13.55 24.46 -4.09
CA GLU A 59 14.75 23.92 -3.44
C GLU A 59 15.32 24.89 -2.40
N SER A 60 14.44 25.65 -1.76
CA SER A 60 14.77 26.62 -0.73
C SER A 60 14.56 26.06 0.68
N TYR A 61 15.31 26.58 1.66
CA TYR A 61 15.30 26.08 3.04
C TYR A 61 15.08 27.20 4.08
N GLY A 62 14.20 26.98 5.05
CA GLY A 62 13.94 27.97 6.10
C GLY A 62 15.07 27.99 7.10
N MET A 63 15.29 26.83 7.72
CA MET A 63 16.41 26.54 8.63
C MET A 63 17.07 25.23 8.19
N LYS A 64 18.40 25.26 8.01
CA LYS A 64 19.15 24.10 7.49
C LYS A 64 20.46 23.88 8.24
N TRP A 65 20.70 22.63 8.64
CA TRP A 65 22.06 22.17 8.92
C TRP A 65 22.61 21.50 7.65
N SER A 66 23.79 21.93 7.25
CA SER A 66 24.50 21.44 6.06
C SER A 66 25.80 20.68 6.40
N SER A 67 26.22 20.67 7.67
CA SER A 67 27.41 19.95 8.14
C SER A 67 27.18 19.39 9.55
N ARG A 68 28.09 18.51 10.01
CA ARG A 68 28.10 18.00 11.40
C ARG A 68 28.06 19.16 12.40
N VAL A 69 27.28 18.97 13.46
CA VAL A 69 27.21 19.84 14.65
C VAL A 69 27.48 19.02 15.91
N ALA A 70 27.80 19.68 17.02
CA ALA A 70 27.89 19.01 18.32
C ALA A 70 26.54 18.42 18.74
N ASP A 71 26.54 17.32 19.49
CA ASP A 71 25.35 16.60 19.96
C ASP A 71 24.47 17.39 20.94
N ASN A 72 25.02 18.45 21.54
CA ASN A 72 24.33 19.41 22.40
C ASN A 72 23.76 20.62 21.62
N SER A 73 23.79 20.60 20.29
CA SER A 73 23.20 21.63 19.42
C SER A 73 21.68 21.50 19.33
N THR A 74 20.99 22.58 18.95
CA THR A 74 19.53 22.61 18.78
C THR A 74 19.11 23.42 17.55
N MET A 75 18.03 22.99 16.89
CA MET A 75 17.30 23.76 15.89
C MET A 75 15.81 23.75 16.22
N ASP A 76 15.25 24.91 16.55
CA ASP A 76 13.85 25.03 16.96
C ASP A 76 13.08 26.08 16.16
N ASN A 77 11.90 25.72 15.64
CA ASN A 77 10.91 26.68 15.18
C ASN A 77 9.83 26.86 16.25
N SER A 78 9.83 28.00 16.93
CA SER A 78 8.73 28.47 17.77
C SER A 78 7.84 29.51 17.06
N GLY A 79 8.34 30.10 15.95
CA GLY A 79 7.62 31.07 15.13
C GLY A 79 6.82 30.44 13.99
N THR A 80 6.70 31.16 12.88
CA THR A 80 6.00 30.69 11.67
C THR A 80 6.95 30.47 10.49
N LEU A 81 6.94 29.29 9.89
CA LEU A 81 7.54 29.02 8.59
C LEU A 81 6.45 28.96 7.51
N LYS A 82 6.67 29.59 6.35
CA LYS A 82 5.73 29.57 5.21
C LYS A 82 6.45 29.14 3.94
N ILE A 83 6.09 27.99 3.40
CA ILE A 83 6.65 27.41 2.19
C ILE A 83 5.58 27.47 1.11
N SER A 84 5.87 28.14 -0.01
CA SER A 84 4.90 28.32 -1.10
C SER A 84 5.50 28.28 -2.50
N GLY A 85 6.79 27.96 -2.63
CA GLY A 85 7.47 27.98 -3.93
C GLY A 85 6.91 26.94 -4.90
N ASP A 86 6.85 27.29 -6.18
CA ASP A 86 6.28 26.44 -7.22
C ASP A 86 7.10 26.48 -8.52
N ALA A 87 7.64 25.33 -8.91
CA ALA A 87 8.38 25.15 -10.15
C ALA A 87 7.47 25.15 -11.40
N GLY A 88 6.15 25.19 -11.27
CA GLY A 88 5.21 25.15 -12.38
C GLY A 88 5.18 23.80 -13.10
N ALA A 89 4.66 23.81 -14.33
CA ALA A 89 4.57 22.63 -15.20
C ALA A 89 5.39 22.83 -16.48
N LYS A 90 5.89 21.73 -17.04
CA LYS A 90 6.49 21.65 -18.38
C LYS A 90 5.51 20.97 -19.32
N LEU A 91 5.19 21.59 -20.45
CA LEU A 91 4.43 20.93 -21.51
C LEU A 91 5.34 19.98 -22.28
N LEU A 92 4.93 18.72 -22.41
CA LEU A 92 5.63 17.71 -23.20
C LEU A 92 5.19 17.78 -24.68
N PRO A 93 5.99 17.26 -25.63
CA PRO A 93 5.67 17.31 -27.06
C PRO A 93 4.33 16.64 -27.44
N ASN A 94 3.83 15.72 -26.62
CA ASN A 94 2.54 15.05 -26.78
C ASN A 94 1.36 15.86 -26.20
N GLY A 95 1.59 17.10 -25.74
CA GLY A 95 0.57 17.98 -25.17
C GLY A 95 0.26 17.74 -23.69
N THR A 96 0.92 16.80 -23.00
CA THR A 96 0.68 16.57 -21.57
C THR A 96 1.54 17.48 -20.69
N ALA A 97 0.96 17.97 -19.59
CA ALA A 97 1.68 18.77 -18.60
C ALA A 97 2.38 17.86 -17.58
N GLN A 98 3.69 18.02 -17.44
CA GLN A 98 4.48 17.41 -16.38
C GLN A 98 4.72 18.46 -15.28
N ILE A 99 4.16 18.23 -14.09
CA ILE A 99 4.45 19.07 -12.91
C ILE A 99 5.91 18.90 -12.52
N ARG A 100 6.62 20.01 -12.32
CA ARG A 100 8.02 20.02 -11.86
C ARG A 100 8.09 20.02 -10.34
N ASP A 101 9.13 19.38 -9.81
CA ASP A 101 9.38 19.32 -8.38
C ASP A 101 9.89 20.67 -7.86
N SER A 102 9.40 21.07 -6.69
CA SER A 102 9.80 22.29 -5.98
C SER A 102 10.68 21.99 -4.77
N LEU A 103 10.41 20.92 -4.01
CA LEU A 103 11.31 20.38 -2.97
C LEU A 103 11.79 21.38 -1.88
N SER A 104 11.13 22.52 -1.69
CA SER A 104 11.49 23.47 -0.63
C SER A 104 11.10 22.93 0.73
N SER A 105 11.92 23.20 1.76
CA SER A 105 11.69 22.69 3.12
C SER A 105 11.74 23.78 4.19
N GLY A 106 10.83 23.71 5.17
CA GLY A 106 10.85 24.62 6.31
C GLY A 106 12.08 24.37 7.19
N ILE A 107 12.24 23.13 7.63
CA ILE A 107 13.35 22.63 8.45
C ILE A 107 14.04 21.50 7.71
N ALA A 108 15.37 21.51 7.62
CA ALA A 108 16.11 20.48 6.91
C ALA A 108 17.42 20.08 7.60
N VAL A 109 17.60 18.76 7.75
CA VAL A 109 18.90 18.13 7.99
C VAL A 109 19.09 17.06 6.94
N ILE A 110 19.95 17.31 5.96
CA ILE A 110 20.10 16.48 4.77
C ILE A 110 21.58 16.16 4.62
N GLU A 111 21.90 14.88 4.43
CA GLU A 111 23.25 14.46 4.12
C GLU A 111 23.81 15.19 2.90
N ASP A 112 25.07 15.56 3.01
CA ASP A 112 25.86 16.10 1.91
C ASP A 112 27.12 15.25 1.81
N SER A 113 27.25 14.49 0.73
CA SER A 113 28.41 13.63 0.49
C SER A 113 29.74 14.41 0.48
N SER A 114 29.71 15.72 0.23
CA SER A 114 30.90 16.58 0.30
C SER A 114 31.39 16.85 1.73
N SER A 115 30.56 16.58 2.75
CA SER A 115 30.90 16.78 4.17
C SER A 115 31.70 15.62 4.79
N GLY A 116 31.97 14.55 4.02
CA GLY A 116 32.67 13.36 4.48
C GLY A 116 31.76 12.29 5.09
N SER A 117 32.36 11.24 5.67
CA SER A 117 31.67 10.09 6.28
C SER A 117 32.09 9.90 7.74
N GLY A 118 31.47 8.95 8.44
CA GLY A 118 31.83 8.63 9.83
C GLY A 118 31.58 9.82 10.75
N SER A 119 32.62 10.29 11.44
CA SER A 119 32.53 11.40 12.39
C SER A 119 32.33 12.79 11.73
N SER A 120 32.45 12.90 10.41
CA SER A 120 32.19 14.16 9.70
C SER A 120 30.80 14.21 9.06
N ALA A 121 30.13 13.06 8.96
CA ALA A 121 28.79 12.99 8.39
C ALA A 121 27.77 13.74 9.26
N ILE A 122 26.82 14.42 8.63
CA ILE A 122 25.81 15.21 9.35
C ILE A 122 24.95 14.33 10.28
N ARG A 123 24.56 14.91 11.41
CA ARG A 123 23.70 14.30 12.43
C ARG A 123 22.62 15.29 12.84
N ALA A 124 21.41 14.81 13.04
CA ALA A 124 20.34 15.58 13.67
C ALA A 124 20.32 15.38 15.19
N TYR A 125 20.69 14.18 15.65
CA TYR A 125 20.53 13.69 17.02
C TYR A 125 19.10 13.74 17.55
N ASN A 126 18.79 12.87 18.51
CA ASN A 126 17.43 12.74 19.04
C ASN A 126 16.99 13.97 19.84
N GLY A 127 15.79 14.47 19.54
CA GLY A 127 15.15 15.57 20.25
C GLY A 127 15.76 16.95 20.01
N LYS A 128 16.65 17.11 19.03
CA LYS A 128 17.37 18.39 18.79
C LYS A 128 16.77 19.25 17.69
N VAL A 129 16.03 18.65 16.76
CA VAL A 129 15.43 19.35 15.63
C VAL A 129 13.91 19.33 15.77
N THR A 130 13.35 20.47 16.18
CA THR A 130 11.96 20.58 16.64
C THR A 130 11.15 21.65 15.92
N ASN A 131 9.86 21.38 15.77
CA ASN A 131 8.84 22.38 15.51
C ASN A 131 7.93 22.51 16.74
N ASN A 132 7.97 23.68 17.39
CA ASN A 132 7.10 24.10 18.48
C ASN A 132 6.05 25.14 18.03
N GLY A 133 6.24 25.74 16.86
CA GLY A 133 5.40 26.77 16.28
C GLY A 133 4.58 26.26 15.09
N VAL A 134 4.40 27.12 14.09
CA VAL A 134 3.57 26.82 12.92
C VAL A 134 4.42 26.67 11.66
N ILE A 135 4.17 25.63 10.88
CA ILE A 135 4.70 25.47 9.53
C ILE A 135 3.53 25.40 8.55
N ASN A 136 3.53 26.24 7.52
CA ASN A 136 2.52 26.21 6.45
C ASN A 136 3.20 25.76 5.16
N VAL A 137 2.74 24.63 4.61
CA VAL A 137 3.29 24.00 3.41
C VAL A 137 2.26 24.08 2.29
N SER A 138 2.64 24.68 1.16
CA SER A 138 1.80 24.88 -0.02
C SER A 138 2.69 25.04 -1.26
N GLY A 139 2.08 25.28 -2.43
CA GLY A 139 2.80 25.57 -3.67
C GLY A 139 3.05 24.33 -4.53
N GLY A 140 4.24 24.27 -5.13
CA GLY A 140 4.61 23.23 -6.09
C GLY A 140 4.97 21.89 -5.45
N LYS A 141 5.15 20.87 -6.30
CA LYS A 141 5.24 19.47 -5.89
C LYS A 141 6.43 19.20 -4.96
N GLY A 142 6.19 18.49 -3.87
CA GLY A 142 7.22 17.98 -2.96
C GLY A 142 7.73 18.99 -1.93
N ASN A 143 7.07 20.14 -1.76
CA ASN A 143 7.41 21.02 -0.64
C ASN A 143 7.12 20.31 0.69
N THR A 144 8.03 20.46 1.65
CA THR A 144 8.04 19.68 2.89
C THR A 144 8.13 20.59 4.12
N GLY A 145 7.35 20.33 5.17
CA GLY A 145 7.47 21.09 6.42
C GLY A 145 8.82 20.85 7.11
N MET A 146 9.10 19.58 7.42
CA MET A 146 10.37 19.14 8.02
C MET A 146 10.95 17.94 7.27
N VAL A 147 12.24 17.96 6.96
CA VAL A 147 12.93 16.87 6.27
C VAL A 147 14.19 16.40 6.98
N LEU A 148 14.36 15.08 7.10
CA LEU A 148 15.55 14.42 7.61
C LEU A 148 16.06 13.38 6.60
N VAL A 149 17.32 13.48 6.19
CA VAL A 149 17.98 12.48 5.34
C VAL A 149 19.35 12.17 5.90
N VAL A 150 19.48 11.10 6.69
CA VAL A 150 20.75 10.69 7.33
C VAL A 150 20.81 9.17 7.49
N ASN A 151 22.02 8.61 7.55
CA ASN A 151 22.22 7.20 7.94
C ASN A 151 22.59 7.12 9.43
N ALA A 152 21.64 7.44 10.30
CA ALA A 152 21.79 7.43 11.75
C ALA A 152 20.42 7.23 12.42
N ALA A 153 20.41 6.76 13.67
CA ALA A 153 19.19 6.62 14.47
C ALA A 153 18.69 7.96 15.05
N ASP A 154 18.73 9.02 14.25
CA ASP A 154 18.37 10.38 14.63
C ASP A 154 16.91 10.69 14.31
N ASP A 155 16.38 11.79 14.85
CA ASP A 155 14.98 12.17 14.63
C ASP A 155 14.76 13.66 14.31
N ILE A 156 13.58 13.92 13.73
CA ILE A 156 12.95 15.24 13.66
C ILE A 156 11.57 15.16 14.31
N THR A 157 11.19 16.18 15.06
CA THR A 157 9.97 16.15 15.87
C THR A 157 9.09 17.38 15.67
N ASN A 158 7.83 17.18 15.26
CA ASN A 158 6.77 18.15 15.48
C ASN A 158 6.24 17.94 16.90
N THR A 159 6.55 18.84 17.83
CA THR A 159 6.24 18.63 19.26
C THR A 159 4.76 18.83 19.54
N SER A 160 4.30 18.57 20.77
CA SER A 160 2.89 18.77 21.17
C SER A 160 2.37 20.20 20.98
N ASN A 161 3.26 21.19 20.92
CA ASN A 161 2.91 22.59 20.64
C ASN A 161 2.91 22.89 19.14
N GLY A 162 3.62 22.08 18.35
CA GLY A 162 3.84 22.28 16.94
C GLY A 162 2.59 22.02 16.10
N THR A 163 2.38 22.87 15.10
CA THR A 163 1.34 22.71 14.08
C THR A 163 1.96 22.74 12.68
N ILE A 164 1.62 21.78 11.84
CA ILE A 164 1.97 21.79 10.40
C ILE A 164 0.69 21.76 9.57
N ASN A 165 0.46 22.79 8.78
CA ASN A 165 -0.63 22.88 7.81
C ASN A 165 -0.10 22.50 6.42
N VAL A 166 -0.72 21.53 5.75
CA VAL A 166 -0.36 21.11 4.40
C VAL A 166 -1.54 21.31 3.48
N ASN A 167 -1.34 22.07 2.41
CA ASN A 167 -2.30 22.22 1.33
C ASN A 167 -1.62 21.86 0.00
N SER A 168 -2.26 21.00 -0.77
CA SER A 168 -1.76 20.54 -2.08
C SER A 168 -2.79 20.83 -3.14
N ALA A 169 -2.37 21.39 -4.28
CA ALA A 169 -3.22 21.41 -5.46
C ALA A 169 -3.07 20.09 -6.24
N ALA A 170 -4.01 19.81 -7.15
CA ALA A 170 -3.97 18.60 -7.97
C ALA A 170 -2.60 18.42 -8.67
N GLY A 171 -2.00 17.24 -8.48
CA GLY A 171 -0.68 16.89 -8.99
C GLY A 171 0.52 17.53 -8.27
N ARG A 172 0.30 18.25 -7.15
CA ARG A 172 1.33 18.98 -6.38
C ARG A 172 1.41 18.48 -4.94
N GLN A 173 1.79 17.22 -4.78
CA GLN A 173 1.81 16.55 -3.48
C GLN A 173 2.79 17.23 -2.52
N ASN A 174 2.28 17.86 -1.46
CA ASN A 174 3.07 18.46 -0.39
C ASN A 174 3.06 17.59 0.86
N ILE A 175 4.09 17.75 1.70
CA ILE A 175 4.40 16.82 2.79
C ILE A 175 4.58 17.59 4.09
N ALA A 176 4.00 17.11 5.20
CA ALA A 176 4.24 17.72 6.51
C ALA A 176 5.65 17.36 7.00
N MET A 177 5.95 16.06 7.07
CA MET A 177 7.23 15.52 7.53
C MET A 177 7.73 14.41 6.60
N ARG A 178 9.00 14.49 6.18
CA ARG A 178 9.67 13.46 5.37
C ARG A 178 10.93 12.98 6.07
N VAL A 179 11.14 11.67 6.10
CA VAL A 179 12.38 11.07 6.58
C VAL A 179 12.87 9.97 5.65
N ASP A 180 14.12 10.03 5.25
CA ASP A 180 14.74 9.01 4.42
C ASP A 180 16.06 8.53 5.06
N LYS A 181 16.32 7.24 4.96
CA LYS A 181 17.65 6.73 5.30
C LYS A 181 18.65 7.18 4.25
N GLY A 182 19.60 7.97 4.71
CA GLY A 182 20.73 8.45 3.93
C GLY A 182 21.65 7.33 3.47
N SER A 183 22.44 7.64 2.45
CA SER A 183 23.45 6.78 1.85
C SER A 183 24.83 6.94 2.51
N VAL A 184 25.12 8.08 3.15
CA VAL A 184 26.41 8.39 3.76
C VAL A 184 26.46 7.84 5.19
N PRO A 185 27.28 6.81 5.48
CA PRO A 185 27.37 6.25 6.82
C PRO A 185 27.92 7.27 7.82
N THR A 186 27.28 7.36 8.97
CA THR A 186 27.77 8.14 10.10
C THR A 186 28.67 7.29 11.00
N ASP A 187 29.18 7.88 12.07
CA ASP A 187 29.86 7.18 13.18
C ASP A 187 28.92 6.29 14.01
N ALA A 188 27.59 6.41 13.83
CA ALA A 188 26.59 5.54 14.41
C ALA A 188 25.44 5.25 13.43
N PRO A 189 25.67 4.40 12.40
CA PRO A 189 24.66 4.08 11.41
C PRO A 189 23.38 3.52 12.04
N GLY A 190 22.23 3.95 11.51
CA GLY A 190 20.94 3.61 12.10
C GLY A 190 19.77 3.93 11.19
N THR A 191 18.56 3.76 11.70
CA THR A 191 17.33 4.06 10.97
C THR A 191 16.79 5.40 11.47
N PRO A 192 16.72 6.45 10.64
CA PRO A 192 16.23 7.75 11.07
C PRO A 192 14.72 7.74 11.26
N LYS A 193 14.20 8.73 11.99
CA LYS A 193 12.80 8.78 12.40
C LYS A 193 12.15 10.16 12.25
N ALA A 194 10.88 10.19 11.83
CA ALA A 194 10.03 11.37 11.95
C ALA A 194 8.94 11.15 13.01
N ILE A 195 8.78 12.11 13.93
CA ILE A 195 7.84 12.01 15.05
C ILE A 195 6.85 13.18 15.04
N ASN A 196 5.55 12.88 14.95
CA ASN A 196 4.49 13.85 15.23
C ASN A 196 3.92 13.65 16.64
N GLY A 197 4.16 14.61 17.52
CA GLY A 197 3.49 14.76 18.81
C GLY A 197 2.46 15.90 18.85
N GLY A 198 2.43 16.75 17.83
CA GLY A 198 1.51 17.89 17.72
C GLY A 198 0.40 17.67 16.71
N ASN A 199 0.02 18.75 16.02
CA ASN A 199 -1.05 18.74 15.04
C ASN A 199 -0.51 18.83 13.61
N ILE A 200 -0.98 17.95 12.73
CA ILE A 200 -0.80 18.02 11.28
C ILE A 200 -2.19 18.13 10.65
N TYR A 201 -2.40 19.16 9.83
CA TYR A 201 -3.66 19.36 9.12
C TYR A 201 -3.49 19.23 7.62
N LEU A 202 -4.24 18.30 7.02
CA LEU A 202 -4.17 18.01 5.58
C LEU A 202 -5.36 18.62 4.83
N ASP A 203 -5.07 19.20 3.67
CA ASP A 203 -6.04 19.89 2.80
C ASP A 203 -5.66 19.75 1.33
N GLY A 204 -6.63 19.91 0.43
CA GLY A 204 -6.44 19.86 -1.02
C GLY A 204 -6.36 18.44 -1.59
N ASP A 205 -5.47 18.21 -2.56
CA ASP A 205 -5.33 16.93 -3.27
C ASP A 205 -3.96 16.29 -3.01
N SER A 206 -3.96 15.06 -2.49
CA SER A 206 -2.77 14.24 -2.31
C SER A 206 -1.74 14.84 -1.33
N SER A 207 -2.21 15.61 -0.33
CA SER A 207 -1.39 16.05 0.80
C SER A 207 -0.99 14.86 1.67
N ILE A 208 0.25 14.89 2.18
CA ILE A 208 0.83 13.81 2.97
C ILE A 208 1.20 14.32 4.36
N GLY A 209 0.80 13.59 5.41
CA GLY A 209 1.22 13.88 6.78
C GLY A 209 2.69 13.50 6.99
N ILE A 210 2.97 12.21 7.21
CA ILE A 210 4.33 11.73 7.48
C ILE A 210 4.71 10.66 6.47
N VAL A 211 5.90 10.77 5.86
CA VAL A 211 6.42 9.75 4.93
C VAL A 211 7.85 9.33 5.24
N GLY A 212 8.10 8.02 5.20
CA GLY A 212 9.39 7.38 5.42
C GLY A 212 9.92 6.56 4.24
N THR A 213 11.22 6.67 3.91
CA THR A 213 11.91 5.73 3.02
C THR A 213 13.05 5.03 3.74
N ASN A 214 12.92 3.71 3.94
CA ASN A 214 13.81 2.89 4.78
C ASN A 214 14.01 3.50 6.18
N ALA A 215 12.96 4.16 6.68
CA ALA A 215 12.99 5.04 7.84
C ALA A 215 11.69 4.91 8.64
N ASP A 216 11.79 5.20 9.93
CA ASP A 216 10.69 5.05 10.87
C ASP A 216 9.80 6.30 10.89
N VAL A 217 8.50 6.10 11.03
CA VAL A 217 7.52 7.18 11.17
C VAL A 217 6.63 6.92 12.38
N LYS A 218 6.44 7.94 13.22
CA LYS A 218 5.68 7.82 14.46
C LYS A 218 4.67 8.96 14.60
N ASN A 219 3.43 8.62 14.91
CA ASN A 219 2.39 9.57 15.31
C ASN A 219 1.91 9.28 16.73
N THR A 220 1.94 10.32 17.57
CA THR A 220 1.43 10.36 18.94
C THR A 220 0.43 11.52 19.13
N GLY A 221 0.40 12.47 18.19
CA GLY A 221 -0.55 13.59 18.15
C GLY A 221 -1.66 13.38 17.12
N ASN A 222 -2.04 14.45 16.42
CA ASN A 222 -3.18 14.47 15.50
C ASN A 222 -2.71 14.65 14.05
N ILE A 223 -3.27 13.85 13.14
CA ILE A 223 -3.20 14.04 11.68
C ILE A 223 -4.62 14.10 11.14
N GLU A 224 -5.13 15.31 10.85
CA GLU A 224 -6.56 15.50 10.66
C GLU A 224 -6.91 16.39 9.47
N THR A 225 -8.16 16.29 9.06
CA THR A 225 -8.86 17.29 8.27
C THR A 225 -9.84 18.02 9.17
N THR A 226 -9.63 19.31 9.39
CA THR A 226 -10.60 20.12 10.15
C THR A 226 -11.88 20.35 9.33
N THR A 227 -12.96 20.76 9.98
CA THR A 227 -14.29 20.97 9.36
C THR A 227 -14.29 21.96 8.19
N SER A 228 -13.28 22.81 8.07
CA SER A 228 -13.14 23.80 7.00
C SER A 228 -12.19 23.37 5.86
N LYS A 229 -11.71 22.12 5.86
CA LYS A 229 -10.73 21.60 4.91
C LYS A 229 -11.33 20.48 4.07
N THR A 230 -10.89 20.37 2.83
CA THR A 230 -11.33 19.34 1.89
C THR A 230 -10.11 18.57 1.42
N ILE A 231 -9.97 17.31 1.85
CA ILE A 231 -8.90 16.43 1.37
C ILE A 231 -9.46 15.42 0.36
N ILE A 232 -8.74 15.23 -0.74
CA ILE A 232 -8.91 14.11 -1.66
C ILE A 232 -7.56 13.39 -1.83
N ASN A 233 -7.58 12.07 -1.87
CA ASN A 233 -6.39 11.21 -2.02
C ASN A 233 -5.27 11.48 -0.98
N GLY A 234 -5.62 12.01 0.19
CA GLY A 234 -4.65 12.33 1.24
C GLY A 234 -4.07 11.08 1.88
N ILE A 235 -2.82 11.19 2.34
CA ILE A 235 -2.13 10.11 3.06
C ILE A 235 -1.75 10.61 4.45
N GLY A 236 -2.28 9.97 5.49
CA GLY A 236 -1.95 10.34 6.87
C GLY A 236 -0.51 10.01 7.20
N MET A 237 -0.16 8.73 7.07
CA MET A 237 1.19 8.23 7.25
C MET A 237 1.56 7.20 6.18
N ALA A 238 2.83 7.20 5.77
CA ALA A 238 3.38 6.19 4.88
C ALA A 238 4.81 5.83 5.24
N THR A 239 5.19 4.56 5.01
CA THR A 239 6.60 4.18 4.96
C THR A 239 6.86 3.08 3.94
N ARG A 240 8.04 3.11 3.33
CA ARG A 240 8.59 2.06 2.49
C ARG A 240 9.86 1.51 3.16
N GLY A 241 9.73 0.41 3.91
CA GLY A 241 10.88 -0.29 4.50
C GLY A 241 11.32 0.15 5.90
N GLY A 242 10.51 0.91 6.65
CA GLY A 242 10.75 1.21 8.08
C GLY A 242 9.54 0.90 8.98
N VAL A 243 9.63 1.23 10.26
CA VAL A 243 8.54 1.02 11.23
C VAL A 243 7.54 2.17 11.17
N LEU A 244 6.24 1.85 11.19
CA LEU A 244 5.16 2.84 11.31
C LEU A 244 4.40 2.60 12.62
N GLU A 245 4.48 3.56 13.55
CA GLU A 245 3.79 3.54 14.84
C GLU A 245 2.73 4.65 14.90
N ASN A 246 1.46 4.30 15.13
CA ASN A 246 0.41 5.29 15.35
C ASN A 246 -0.28 5.06 16.71
N SER A 247 0.04 5.87 17.70
CA SER A 247 -0.67 5.91 18.99
C SER A 247 -1.56 7.14 19.16
N GLY A 248 -1.50 8.08 18.23
CA GLY A 248 -2.36 9.25 18.17
C GLY A 248 -3.55 9.07 17.21
N THR A 249 -4.14 10.18 16.80
CA THR A 249 -5.32 10.21 15.92
C THR A 249 -4.92 10.46 14.47
N ILE A 250 -5.51 9.70 13.55
CA ILE A 250 -5.56 10.02 12.12
C ILE A 250 -7.02 10.09 11.70
N ASN A 251 -7.47 11.26 11.23
CA ASN A 251 -8.87 11.52 10.89
C ASN A 251 -8.95 12.33 9.58
N LEU A 252 -8.92 11.61 8.45
CA LEU A 252 -8.94 12.22 7.11
C LEU A 252 -10.34 12.12 6.50
N LYS A 253 -11.20 13.09 6.83
CA LYS A 253 -12.56 13.21 6.29
C LYS A 253 -12.50 13.77 4.89
N GLY A 254 -12.69 12.89 3.91
CA GLY A 254 -12.75 13.29 2.52
C GLY A 254 -14.03 14.01 2.14
N SER A 255 -13.98 14.72 1.02
CA SER A 255 -15.16 15.26 0.35
C SER A 255 -15.41 14.52 -0.96
N GLY A 256 -16.63 14.02 -1.20
CA GLY A 256 -17.00 13.34 -2.45
C GLY A 256 -16.41 11.93 -2.58
N VAL A 257 -16.00 11.54 -3.80
CA VAL A 257 -15.30 10.26 -4.06
C VAL A 257 -13.82 10.40 -3.68
N SER A 258 -13.47 10.13 -2.42
CA SER A 258 -12.09 10.27 -1.93
C SER A 258 -11.46 8.92 -1.60
N SER A 259 -10.27 8.65 -2.13
CA SER A 259 -9.43 7.50 -1.75
C SER A 259 -8.42 7.89 -0.66
N ASN A 260 -8.88 8.59 0.38
CA ASN A 260 -7.99 8.98 1.48
C ASN A 260 -7.52 7.74 2.23
N ILE A 261 -6.23 7.67 2.48
CA ILE A 261 -5.58 6.55 3.14
C ILE A 261 -5.07 7.04 4.49
N GLY A 262 -5.56 6.45 5.58
CA GLY A 262 -5.03 6.73 6.92
C GLY A 262 -3.55 6.32 7.01
N VAL A 263 -3.28 5.05 6.71
CA VAL A 263 -1.94 4.47 6.66
C VAL A 263 -1.67 3.72 5.36
N TYR A 264 -0.60 4.10 4.67
CA TYR A 264 -0.13 3.44 3.45
C TYR A 264 1.17 2.68 3.70
N MET A 265 1.18 1.36 3.49
CA MET A 265 2.37 0.53 3.71
C MET A 265 2.80 -0.17 2.42
N VAL A 266 4.10 -0.14 2.13
CA VAL A 266 4.72 -0.89 1.03
C VAL A 266 5.78 -1.81 1.60
N LYS A 267 5.60 -3.13 1.44
CA LYS A 267 6.54 -4.26 1.65
C LYS A 267 7.63 -4.07 2.72
N GLY A 268 7.63 -4.94 3.74
CA GLY A 268 8.76 -5.13 4.66
C GLY A 268 8.67 -4.36 5.98
N THR A 269 7.47 -3.90 6.35
CA THR A 269 7.23 -3.21 7.61
C THR A 269 6.92 -4.22 8.71
N SER A 270 7.48 -4.04 9.91
CA SER A 270 6.97 -4.68 11.12
C SER A 270 5.48 -4.36 11.30
N ASN A 271 4.72 -5.25 11.93
CA ASN A 271 3.28 -5.07 12.14
C ASN A 271 2.99 -3.66 12.72
N PRO A 272 2.14 -2.84 12.07
CA PRO A 272 1.74 -1.56 12.65
C PRO A 272 1.01 -1.84 13.96
N SER A 273 1.38 -1.11 15.02
CA SER A 273 0.69 -1.15 16.31
C SER A 273 0.03 0.21 16.55
N GLY A 274 -1.19 0.22 17.07
CA GLY A 274 -1.95 1.47 17.24
C GLY A 274 -3.46 1.35 17.41
N THR A 275 -4.07 2.40 17.96
CA THR A 275 -5.54 2.60 17.92
C THR A 275 -5.85 3.40 16.66
N PHE A 276 -6.64 2.82 15.75
CA PHE A 276 -7.12 3.51 14.56
C PHE A 276 -8.57 3.90 14.81
N ILE A 277 -8.90 5.19 14.70
CA ILE A 277 -10.29 5.62 14.78
C ILE A 277 -11.02 5.09 13.55
N ILE A 278 -12.23 4.58 13.80
CA ILE A 278 -13.15 3.94 12.86
C ILE A 278 -14.19 4.98 12.46
N GLY A 279 -14.44 5.16 11.17
CA GLY A 279 -15.50 6.00 10.61
C GLY A 279 -15.95 5.43 9.28
N THR A 280 -17.19 5.70 8.88
CA THR A 280 -17.92 4.92 7.87
C THR A 280 -17.45 5.12 6.43
N ASP A 281 -16.59 6.11 6.15
CA ASP A 281 -16.32 6.60 4.79
C ASP A 281 -14.82 6.58 4.39
N TYR A 282 -13.96 5.84 5.09
CA TYR A 282 -12.53 5.75 4.74
C TYR A 282 -11.90 4.36 4.91
N LYS A 283 -10.83 4.11 4.15
CA LYS A 283 -10.00 2.90 4.25
C LYS A 283 -8.87 3.16 5.24
N THR A 284 -8.80 2.34 6.29
CA THR A 284 -7.85 2.54 7.39
C THR A 284 -6.42 2.27 6.94
N PHE A 285 -6.26 1.21 6.14
CA PHE A 285 -5.00 0.80 5.55
C PHE A 285 -5.18 0.54 4.07
N MET A 286 -4.26 1.04 3.24
CA MET A 286 -4.07 0.48 1.91
C MET A 286 -2.82 -0.40 1.89
N LEU A 287 -3.02 -1.66 1.51
CA LEU A 287 -1.98 -2.63 1.24
C LEU A 287 -1.74 -2.70 -0.27
N TYR A 288 -0.57 -2.26 -0.72
CA TYR A 288 -0.14 -2.36 -2.12
C TYR A 288 1.10 -3.22 -2.25
N LEU A 289 1.12 -4.16 -3.22
CA LEU A 289 2.23 -5.11 -3.43
C LEU A 289 2.69 -5.81 -2.15
N SER A 290 1.73 -6.08 -1.26
CA SER A 290 1.94 -6.58 0.09
C SER A 290 1.43 -8.01 0.24
N LYS A 291 1.61 -8.59 1.43
CA LYS A 291 1.06 -9.91 1.77
C LYS A 291 0.23 -9.77 3.04
N LEU A 292 -1.08 -10.00 2.94
CA LEU A 292 -1.99 -10.09 4.07
C LEU A 292 -2.16 -11.55 4.48
N THR A 293 -2.00 -11.86 5.76
CA THR A 293 -2.42 -13.15 6.33
C THR A 293 -3.59 -12.89 7.27
N ILE A 294 -4.75 -13.47 6.95
CA ILE A 294 -5.93 -13.43 7.80
C ILE A 294 -5.73 -14.51 8.87
N ASN A 295 -5.47 -14.06 10.10
CA ASN A 295 -5.17 -14.91 11.25
C ASN A 295 -6.30 -14.91 12.31
N GLN A 296 -7.45 -14.38 11.95
CA GLN A 296 -8.67 -14.31 12.74
C GLN A 296 -9.87 -14.62 11.84
N ASP A 297 -11.02 -14.94 12.43
CA ASP A 297 -12.25 -15.07 11.65
C ASP A 297 -12.67 -13.70 11.11
N VAL A 298 -13.31 -13.71 9.94
CA VAL A 298 -13.74 -12.51 9.22
C VAL A 298 -15.22 -12.64 8.88
N ASP A 299 -16.00 -11.63 9.25
CA ASP A 299 -17.38 -11.45 8.78
C ASP A 299 -17.44 -10.36 7.71
N LEU A 300 -17.63 -10.77 6.45
CA LEU A 300 -17.68 -9.87 5.28
C LEU A 300 -18.85 -8.89 5.32
N ASN A 301 -19.88 -9.17 6.12
CA ASN A 301 -21.06 -8.31 6.25
C ASN A 301 -21.09 -7.49 7.54
N ASN A 302 -20.13 -7.69 8.44
CA ASN A 302 -19.95 -6.83 9.60
C ASN A 302 -19.12 -5.59 9.23
N THR A 303 -19.76 -4.44 9.15
CA THR A 303 -19.10 -3.16 8.81
C THR A 303 -18.00 -2.75 9.80
N THR A 304 -17.94 -3.36 10.98
CA THR A 304 -16.90 -3.08 11.99
C THR A 304 -15.70 -4.05 11.93
N ASP A 305 -15.77 -5.12 11.14
CA ASP A 305 -14.67 -6.07 10.99
C ASP A 305 -13.43 -5.38 10.42
N ALA A 306 -12.26 -5.66 11.00
CA ALA A 306 -11.00 -5.04 10.59
C ALA A 306 -10.68 -5.31 9.11
N TYR A 307 -11.04 -6.48 8.58
CA TYR A 307 -10.81 -6.83 7.18
C TYR A 307 -11.57 -5.90 6.23
N ASN A 308 -12.81 -5.53 6.57
CA ASN A 308 -13.68 -4.70 5.74
C ASN A 308 -13.21 -3.23 5.65
N HIS A 309 -12.36 -2.81 6.60
CA HIS A 309 -11.71 -1.49 6.61
C HIS A 309 -10.39 -1.44 5.84
N LEU A 310 -9.91 -2.56 5.31
CA LEU A 310 -8.73 -2.60 4.46
C LEU A 310 -9.09 -2.22 3.02
N GLU A 311 -8.18 -1.50 2.39
CA GLU A 311 -8.04 -1.44 0.95
C GLU A 311 -6.87 -2.33 0.58
N ILE A 312 -7.11 -3.33 -0.26
CA ILE A 312 -6.06 -4.27 -0.67
C ILE A 312 -5.99 -4.18 -2.18
N ALA A 313 -4.84 -3.76 -2.70
CA ALA A 313 -4.63 -3.59 -4.12
C ALA A 313 -3.35 -4.29 -4.55
N ASN A 314 -3.43 -5.04 -5.65
CA ASN A 314 -2.30 -5.76 -6.24
C ASN A 314 -1.44 -6.54 -5.21
N SER A 315 -2.09 -7.19 -4.24
CA SER A 315 -1.41 -7.83 -3.10
C SER A 315 -1.74 -9.32 -3.00
N SER A 316 -0.93 -10.08 -2.26
CA SER A 316 -1.25 -11.46 -1.89
C SER A 316 -2.14 -11.48 -0.64
N ILE A 317 -3.08 -12.42 -0.56
CA ILE A 317 -3.93 -12.64 0.62
C ILE A 317 -3.91 -14.14 0.92
N THR A 318 -3.67 -14.50 2.18
CA THR A 318 -3.80 -15.87 2.68
C THR A 318 -4.84 -15.93 3.79
N ASN A 319 -5.91 -16.70 3.60
CA ASN A 319 -6.77 -17.13 4.70
C ASN A 319 -6.11 -18.30 5.43
N ALA A 320 -5.61 -18.08 6.64
CA ALA A 320 -4.81 -19.06 7.36
C ALA A 320 -5.63 -20.29 7.79
N ALA A 321 -4.93 -21.40 8.04
CA ALA A 321 -5.56 -22.61 8.55
C ALA A 321 -6.41 -22.35 9.81
N ASN A 322 -7.57 -23.01 9.87
CA ASN A 322 -8.56 -22.89 10.94
C ASN A 322 -9.23 -21.51 11.07
N LYS A 323 -9.07 -20.60 10.09
CA LYS A 323 -9.76 -19.31 10.05
C LYS A 323 -10.91 -19.32 9.07
N THR A 324 -11.99 -18.65 9.41
CA THR A 324 -13.22 -18.66 8.63
C THR A 324 -13.53 -17.26 8.12
N MET A 325 -13.70 -17.14 6.80
CA MET A 325 -14.33 -15.96 6.18
C MET A 325 -15.80 -16.30 5.90
N THR A 326 -16.72 -15.54 6.47
CA THR A 326 -18.17 -15.73 6.30
C THR A 326 -18.81 -14.59 5.52
N GLY A 327 -19.70 -14.93 4.60
CA GLY A 327 -20.60 -13.98 3.92
C GLY A 327 -22.00 -14.57 3.80
N ILE A 328 -23.02 -13.76 3.98
CA ILE A 328 -24.44 -14.15 3.94
C ILE A 328 -25.26 -13.34 2.94
N GLN A 329 -24.69 -12.29 2.34
CA GLN A 329 -25.37 -11.41 1.41
C GLN A 329 -25.08 -11.77 -0.05
N PRO A 330 -26.02 -11.50 -0.97
CA PRO A 330 -25.73 -11.67 -2.38
C PRO A 330 -24.52 -10.85 -2.83
N ASN A 331 -23.72 -11.41 -3.74
CA ASN A 331 -22.51 -10.76 -4.29
C ASN A 331 -21.35 -10.59 -3.30
N ASP A 332 -21.37 -11.28 -2.16
CA ASP A 332 -20.19 -11.32 -1.29
C ASP A 332 -18.96 -11.89 -2.02
N VAL A 333 -17.81 -11.27 -1.79
CA VAL A 333 -16.52 -11.69 -2.35
C VAL A 333 -15.51 -11.84 -1.21
N ALA A 334 -14.98 -13.05 -0.99
CA ALA A 334 -14.06 -13.26 0.14
C ALA A 334 -12.66 -12.70 -0.15
N MET A 335 -12.06 -13.06 -1.29
CA MET A 335 -10.75 -12.53 -1.71
C MET A 335 -10.77 -12.18 -3.19
N ALA A 336 -10.39 -10.95 -3.55
CA ALA A 336 -10.34 -10.49 -4.94
C ALA A 336 -9.16 -9.56 -5.18
N GLN A 337 -8.34 -9.82 -6.20
CA GLN A 337 -7.21 -8.96 -6.57
C GLN A 337 -6.93 -8.95 -8.07
N GLU A 338 -6.51 -7.80 -8.60
CA GLU A 338 -6.10 -7.69 -10.00
C GLU A 338 -4.60 -7.40 -10.13
N ASN A 339 -3.98 -8.07 -11.10
CA ASN A 339 -2.59 -7.91 -11.43
C ASN A 339 -2.36 -7.30 -12.82
N ASN A 340 -1.36 -6.44 -12.91
CA ASN A 340 -0.96 -5.84 -14.17
C ASN A 340 0.11 -6.68 -14.85
N LYS A 341 -0.32 -7.50 -15.83
CA LYS A 341 0.55 -8.38 -16.63
C LYS A 341 1.70 -7.65 -17.36
N SER A 342 1.58 -6.35 -17.64
CA SER A 342 2.65 -5.60 -18.29
C SER A 342 3.72 -5.09 -17.33
N LEU A 343 3.43 -5.01 -16.03
CA LEU A 343 4.32 -4.46 -15.01
C LEU A 343 4.90 -5.53 -14.09
N TYR A 344 4.15 -6.59 -13.83
CA TYR A 344 4.44 -7.53 -12.75
C TYR A 344 4.34 -8.97 -13.21
N ALA A 345 5.11 -9.85 -12.55
CA ALA A 345 4.93 -11.29 -12.66
C ALA A 345 3.61 -11.73 -11.99
N ARG A 346 3.04 -12.85 -12.44
CA ARG A 346 1.79 -13.40 -11.93
C ARG A 346 1.79 -13.59 -10.41
N ASN A 347 2.88 -14.15 -9.87
CA ASN A 347 3.07 -14.43 -8.44
C ASN A 347 3.21 -13.19 -7.53
N LYS A 348 3.03 -11.98 -8.06
CA LYS A 348 2.84 -10.78 -7.23
C LYS A 348 1.46 -10.74 -6.59
N VAL A 349 0.48 -11.41 -7.19
CA VAL A 349 -0.84 -11.66 -6.60
C VAL A 349 -0.99 -13.16 -6.43
N THR A 350 -0.99 -13.60 -5.17
CA THR A 350 -1.26 -14.99 -4.79
C THR A 350 -2.37 -14.95 -3.75
N LEU A 351 -3.51 -15.56 -4.06
CA LEU A 351 -4.65 -15.67 -3.17
C LEU A 351 -4.77 -17.13 -2.72
N ALA A 352 -4.56 -17.39 -1.43
CA ALA A 352 -4.50 -18.72 -0.88
C ALA A 352 -5.54 -18.92 0.22
N ASN A 353 -6.30 -20.01 0.15
CA ASN A 353 -7.15 -20.47 1.24
C ASN A 353 -6.55 -21.73 1.88
N GLU A 354 -6.20 -21.64 3.15
CA GLU A 354 -5.82 -22.77 4.02
C GLU A 354 -6.87 -23.03 5.11
N GLY A 355 -7.77 -22.08 5.35
CA GLY A 355 -8.90 -22.18 6.28
C GLY A 355 -10.24 -22.45 5.57
N ASN A 356 -11.30 -21.81 6.04
CA ASN A 356 -12.66 -21.95 5.52
C ASN A 356 -13.13 -20.65 4.85
N ILE A 357 -13.76 -20.74 3.69
CA ILE A 357 -14.54 -19.67 3.07
C ILE A 357 -15.98 -20.16 2.95
N ASN A 358 -16.91 -19.51 3.63
CA ASN A 358 -18.32 -19.89 3.72
C ASN A 358 -19.21 -18.75 3.24
N LEU A 359 -19.67 -18.80 1.98
CA LEU A 359 -20.51 -17.78 1.37
C LEU A 359 -21.91 -18.33 1.13
N SER A 360 -22.86 -17.97 1.99
CA SER A 360 -24.25 -18.43 1.90
C SER A 360 -25.15 -17.52 1.06
N GLY A 361 -24.67 -16.33 0.71
CA GLY A 361 -25.31 -15.44 -0.26
C GLY A 361 -25.24 -15.97 -1.69
N THR A 362 -26.25 -15.64 -2.51
CA THR A 362 -26.25 -16.01 -3.93
C THR A 362 -25.30 -15.12 -4.73
N THR A 363 -24.90 -15.55 -5.94
CA THR A 363 -24.07 -14.73 -6.85
C THR A 363 -22.75 -14.26 -6.23
N SER A 364 -22.24 -15.01 -5.25
CA SER A 364 -21.01 -14.71 -4.52
C SER A 364 -19.78 -15.29 -5.21
N THR A 365 -18.60 -14.79 -4.85
CA THR A 365 -17.32 -15.31 -5.32
C THR A 365 -16.39 -15.63 -4.17
N GLY A 366 -15.88 -16.87 -4.10
CA GLY A 366 -14.90 -17.24 -3.08
C GLY A 366 -13.58 -16.49 -3.28
N ILE A 367 -12.86 -16.85 -4.33
CA ILE A 367 -11.56 -16.27 -4.67
C ILE A 367 -11.58 -15.80 -6.12
N TYR A 368 -11.22 -14.54 -6.37
CA TYR A 368 -11.11 -13.95 -7.70
C TYR A 368 -9.73 -13.37 -7.98
N ALA A 369 -9.18 -13.61 -9.17
CA ALA A 369 -8.06 -12.80 -9.64
C ALA A 369 -8.01 -12.56 -11.15
N LYS A 370 -7.35 -11.46 -11.52
CA LYS A 370 -6.88 -11.19 -12.88
C LYS A 370 -5.36 -11.29 -12.93
N PHE A 371 -4.81 -12.14 -13.80
CA PHE A 371 -3.39 -12.46 -13.90
C PHE A 371 -2.72 -12.76 -12.54
N GLY A 372 -3.39 -13.55 -11.70
CA GLY A 372 -2.92 -13.95 -10.38
C GLY A 372 -2.80 -15.48 -10.21
N GLU A 373 -2.33 -15.90 -9.06
CA GLU A 373 -2.32 -17.32 -8.63
C GLU A 373 -3.38 -17.53 -7.54
N LEU A 374 -4.33 -18.42 -7.78
CA LEU A 374 -5.40 -18.77 -6.83
C LEU A 374 -5.19 -20.21 -6.37
N HIS A 375 -5.12 -20.41 -5.05
CA HIS A 375 -4.94 -21.73 -4.46
C HIS A 375 -5.98 -21.98 -3.38
N ASN A 376 -6.76 -23.05 -3.52
CA ASN A 376 -7.38 -23.68 -2.36
C ASN A 376 -6.44 -24.81 -1.90
N ARG A 377 -5.68 -24.56 -0.84
CA ARG A 377 -4.63 -25.48 -0.35
C ARG A 377 -5.26 -26.73 0.27
N ALA A 378 -4.45 -27.74 0.58
CA ALA A 378 -4.94 -29.06 1.04
C ALA A 378 -5.90 -29.00 2.25
N THR A 379 -5.69 -28.08 3.18
CA THR A 379 -6.58 -27.86 4.34
C THR A 379 -7.74 -26.92 4.05
N GLY A 380 -7.70 -26.22 2.92
CA GLY A 380 -8.66 -25.21 2.53
C GLY A 380 -10.02 -25.82 2.18
N VAL A 381 -11.07 -25.23 2.74
CA VAL A 381 -12.46 -25.55 2.42
C VAL A 381 -13.15 -24.31 1.88
N ILE A 382 -13.82 -24.43 0.74
CA ILE A 382 -14.66 -23.37 0.16
C ILE A 382 -16.08 -23.92 -0.01
N THR A 383 -17.05 -23.27 0.63
CA THR A 383 -18.48 -23.58 0.49
C THR A 383 -19.20 -22.34 -0.02
N ILE A 384 -19.89 -22.45 -1.15
CA ILE A 384 -20.66 -21.35 -1.74
C ILE A 384 -22.11 -21.74 -2.00
N ALA A 385 -23.03 -20.79 -1.91
CA ALA A 385 -24.44 -20.96 -2.25
C ALA A 385 -24.70 -20.77 -3.76
N ASN A 386 -25.98 -20.70 -4.13
CA ASN A 386 -26.44 -20.78 -5.51
C ASN A 386 -25.94 -19.63 -6.40
N LYS A 387 -25.80 -19.89 -7.71
CA LYS A 387 -25.39 -18.92 -8.73
C LYS A 387 -24.01 -18.31 -8.49
N SER A 388 -23.15 -18.99 -7.74
CA SER A 388 -21.87 -18.46 -7.27
C SER A 388 -20.67 -19.11 -7.96
N THR A 389 -19.48 -18.55 -7.78
CA THR A 389 -18.22 -19.16 -8.24
C THR A 389 -17.20 -19.29 -7.11
N ALA A 390 -16.64 -20.48 -6.88
CA ALA A 390 -15.74 -20.68 -5.74
C ALA A 390 -14.35 -20.11 -6.02
N MET A 391 -13.79 -20.42 -7.18
CA MET A 391 -12.53 -19.86 -7.68
C MET A 391 -12.72 -19.34 -9.10
N TYR A 392 -12.50 -18.05 -9.31
CA TYR A 392 -12.66 -17.38 -10.60
C TYR A 392 -11.37 -16.67 -11.02
N GLY A 393 -10.74 -17.12 -12.11
CA GLY A 393 -9.53 -16.49 -12.62
C GLY A 393 -9.69 -16.02 -14.06
N ILE A 394 -9.26 -14.80 -14.33
CA ILE A 394 -9.24 -14.24 -15.69
C ILE A 394 -7.84 -13.81 -16.12
N GLY A 395 -7.67 -13.62 -17.43
CA GLY A 395 -6.49 -12.99 -18.01
C GLY A 395 -5.22 -13.75 -17.68
N ASP A 396 -5.22 -15.07 -17.98
CA ASP A 396 -4.08 -15.94 -17.74
C ASP A 396 -3.77 -16.03 -16.24
N SER A 397 -4.79 -16.31 -15.42
CA SER A 397 -4.61 -16.65 -13.99
C SER A 397 -4.34 -18.14 -13.83
N LEU A 398 -3.61 -18.53 -12.77
CA LEU A 398 -3.37 -19.93 -12.41
C LEU A 398 -4.32 -20.31 -11.28
N LEU A 399 -5.08 -21.39 -11.44
CA LEU A 399 -6.04 -21.87 -10.42
C LEU A 399 -5.73 -23.32 -10.07
N GLU A 400 -5.55 -23.59 -8.79
CA GLU A 400 -5.31 -24.93 -8.26
C GLU A 400 -6.19 -25.21 -7.04
N ASN A 401 -6.96 -26.30 -7.09
CA ASN A 401 -7.64 -26.84 -5.93
C ASN A 401 -6.91 -28.09 -5.43
N ALA A 402 -6.34 -28.05 -4.23
CA ALA A 402 -5.85 -29.21 -3.49
C ALA A 402 -6.74 -29.56 -2.28
N GLY A 403 -7.58 -28.62 -1.83
CA GLY A 403 -8.51 -28.79 -0.73
C GLY A 403 -9.88 -29.26 -1.17
N LYS A 404 -10.92 -28.84 -0.43
CA LYS A 404 -12.32 -29.17 -0.71
C LYS A 404 -13.09 -27.95 -1.19
N ILE A 405 -13.91 -28.12 -2.23
CA ILE A 405 -14.88 -27.13 -2.71
C ILE A 405 -16.27 -27.77 -2.77
N THR A 406 -17.28 -27.09 -2.21
CA THR A 406 -18.69 -27.48 -2.29
C THR A 406 -19.52 -26.32 -2.82
N VAL A 407 -20.38 -26.57 -3.81
CA VAL A 407 -21.16 -25.51 -4.47
C VAL A 407 -22.67 -25.76 -4.45
N GLY A 408 -23.45 -24.67 -4.43
CA GLY A 408 -24.91 -24.69 -4.56
C GLY A 408 -25.40 -24.78 -6.01
N THR A 409 -26.72 -24.70 -6.22
CA THR A 409 -27.36 -24.79 -7.55
C THR A 409 -26.85 -23.73 -8.53
N ASN A 410 -26.72 -24.09 -9.82
CA ASN A 410 -26.33 -23.18 -10.90
C ASN A 410 -25.00 -22.45 -10.64
N SER A 411 -24.05 -23.14 -9.99
CA SER A 411 -22.78 -22.56 -9.56
C SER A 411 -21.60 -23.21 -10.29
N ILE A 412 -20.44 -22.57 -10.20
CA ILE A 412 -19.19 -23.10 -10.75
C ILE A 412 -18.16 -23.24 -9.63
N ALA A 413 -17.57 -24.42 -9.45
CA ALA A 413 -16.55 -24.58 -8.43
C ALA A 413 -15.25 -23.85 -8.83
N MET A 414 -14.77 -24.10 -10.05
CA MET A 414 -13.60 -23.42 -10.58
C MET A 414 -13.89 -22.93 -12.02
N TYR A 415 -13.68 -21.63 -12.26
CA TYR A 415 -13.89 -21.01 -13.57
C TYR A 415 -12.63 -20.26 -14.01
N SER A 416 -12.16 -20.54 -15.23
CA SER A 416 -11.04 -19.83 -15.84
C SER A 416 -11.40 -19.31 -17.23
N GLU A 417 -11.12 -18.02 -17.45
CA GLU A 417 -11.36 -17.33 -18.73
C GLU A 417 -10.12 -16.56 -19.23
N GLY A 418 -9.86 -16.62 -20.54
CA GLY A 418 -8.84 -15.81 -21.20
C GLY A 418 -7.41 -16.21 -20.89
N SER A 419 -7.18 -17.47 -20.49
CA SER A 419 -5.81 -17.99 -20.33
C SER A 419 -5.12 -18.19 -21.67
N THR A 420 -3.82 -17.89 -21.69
CA THR A 420 -2.93 -17.95 -22.86
C THR A 420 -1.81 -18.98 -22.70
N THR A 421 -1.47 -19.37 -21.46
CA THR A 421 -0.28 -20.18 -21.16
C THR A 421 -0.52 -21.40 -20.27
N GLN A 422 -1.66 -21.50 -19.58
CA GLN A 422 -2.01 -22.66 -18.75
C GLN A 422 -3.52 -22.85 -18.63
N ALA A 423 -3.91 -24.04 -18.19
CA ALA A 423 -5.23 -24.31 -17.66
C ALA A 423 -5.18 -24.48 -16.13
N MET A 424 -6.37 -24.55 -15.54
CA MET A 424 -6.60 -24.82 -14.13
C MET A 424 -6.51 -26.32 -13.80
N LYS A 425 -6.25 -26.65 -12.53
CA LYS A 425 -6.06 -28.03 -12.08
C LYS A 425 -6.80 -28.34 -10.77
N ASN A 426 -7.47 -29.49 -10.72
CA ASN A 426 -8.04 -30.05 -9.49
C ASN A 426 -7.23 -31.26 -9.02
N ASN A 427 -6.57 -31.16 -7.88
CA ASN A 427 -5.95 -32.26 -7.14
C ASN A 427 -6.77 -32.67 -5.91
N GLY A 428 -7.67 -31.80 -5.47
CA GLY A 428 -8.48 -31.97 -4.27
C GLY A 428 -9.85 -32.60 -4.55
N THR A 429 -10.83 -32.26 -3.71
CA THR A 429 -12.21 -32.71 -3.84
C THR A 429 -13.11 -31.56 -4.26
N ILE A 430 -13.99 -31.81 -5.24
CA ILE A 430 -15.09 -30.91 -5.60
C ILE A 430 -16.42 -31.66 -5.48
N GLU A 431 -17.38 -31.08 -4.76
CA GLU A 431 -18.71 -31.65 -4.52
C GLU A 431 -19.82 -30.76 -5.10
N LEU A 432 -20.65 -31.36 -5.94
CA LEU A 432 -21.84 -30.76 -6.56
C LEU A 432 -23.09 -31.50 -6.05
N PRO A 433 -23.55 -31.22 -4.81
CA PRO A 433 -24.70 -31.90 -4.23
C PRO A 433 -26.05 -31.36 -4.73
N GLN A 434 -26.03 -30.19 -5.39
CA GLN A 434 -27.22 -29.53 -5.93
C GLN A 434 -27.28 -29.70 -7.45
N THR A 435 -28.11 -28.90 -8.14
CA THR A 435 -28.34 -29.07 -9.57
C THR A 435 -27.67 -28.03 -10.46
N ASP A 436 -27.58 -28.33 -11.75
CA ASP A 436 -27.25 -27.39 -12.82
C ASP A 436 -25.86 -26.71 -12.66
N SER A 437 -24.91 -27.38 -12.01
CA SER A 437 -23.61 -26.80 -11.62
C SER A 437 -22.44 -27.43 -12.39
N VAL A 438 -21.31 -26.72 -12.40
CA VAL A 438 -20.10 -27.16 -13.10
C VAL A 438 -18.91 -27.21 -12.14
N ALA A 439 -18.17 -28.33 -12.09
CA ALA A 439 -16.99 -28.41 -11.23
C ALA A 439 -15.83 -27.60 -11.83
N MET A 440 -15.52 -27.83 -13.11
CA MET A 440 -14.41 -27.18 -13.80
C MET A 440 -14.88 -26.59 -15.13
N SER A 441 -14.92 -25.27 -15.26
CA SER A 441 -15.28 -24.57 -16.51
C SER A 441 -14.08 -23.81 -17.06
N TYR A 442 -13.70 -24.08 -18.32
CA TYR A 442 -12.50 -23.50 -18.93
C TYR A 442 -12.79 -22.90 -20.30
N LYS A 443 -12.55 -21.60 -20.44
CA LYS A 443 -12.73 -20.82 -21.67
C LYS A 443 -11.46 -20.00 -21.95
N PRO A 444 -10.41 -20.63 -22.52
CA PRO A 444 -9.15 -19.95 -22.80
C PRO A 444 -9.27 -18.86 -23.88
N ASP A 445 -8.26 -18.01 -23.97
CA ASP A 445 -8.10 -17.08 -25.08
C ASP A 445 -7.77 -17.83 -26.38
N SER A 446 -8.17 -17.27 -27.53
CA SER A 446 -7.87 -17.84 -28.85
C SER A 446 -6.38 -18.10 -29.13
N THR A 447 -5.49 -17.42 -28.41
CA THR A 447 -4.03 -17.51 -28.51
C THR A 447 -3.40 -18.51 -27.54
N LEU A 448 -4.20 -19.41 -26.94
CA LEU A 448 -3.71 -20.42 -26.02
C LEU A 448 -2.53 -21.23 -26.58
N SER A 449 -1.51 -21.39 -25.74
CA SER A 449 -0.33 -22.20 -26.03
C SER A 449 -0.71 -23.65 -26.29
N SER A 450 -0.14 -24.23 -27.35
CA SER A 450 -0.36 -25.64 -27.73
C SER A 450 0.06 -26.59 -26.60
N GLY A 451 -0.65 -27.72 -26.48
CA GLY A 451 -0.36 -28.75 -25.48
C GLY A 451 -0.87 -28.45 -24.07
N THR A 452 -1.65 -27.37 -23.88
CA THR A 452 -2.26 -27.07 -22.59
C THR A 452 -3.24 -28.17 -22.16
N VAL A 453 -3.19 -28.57 -20.88
CA VAL A 453 -4.06 -29.60 -20.29
C VAL A 453 -4.86 -29.05 -19.12
N LEU A 454 -6.18 -29.04 -19.25
CA LEU A 454 -7.15 -28.87 -18.16
C LEU A 454 -7.31 -30.21 -17.46
N GLU A 455 -6.97 -30.33 -16.18
CA GLU A 455 -6.87 -31.64 -15.53
C GLU A 455 -7.64 -31.74 -14.20
N ASN A 456 -8.51 -32.75 -14.11
CA ASN A 456 -8.93 -33.33 -12.84
C ASN A 456 -8.02 -34.51 -12.49
N ALA A 457 -7.11 -34.32 -11.55
CA ALA A 457 -6.29 -35.37 -10.94
C ALA A 457 -6.83 -35.83 -9.56
N GLY A 458 -7.76 -35.07 -8.98
CA GLY A 458 -8.40 -35.37 -7.71
C GLY A 458 -9.76 -36.06 -7.86
N ASN A 459 -10.70 -35.72 -6.98
CA ASN A 459 -12.03 -36.31 -6.95
C ASN A 459 -13.11 -35.26 -7.27
N ILE A 460 -14.04 -35.58 -8.17
CA ILE A 460 -15.24 -34.78 -8.42
C ILE A 460 -16.47 -35.65 -8.16
N GLN A 461 -17.38 -35.16 -7.32
CA GLN A 461 -18.60 -35.85 -6.93
C GLN A 461 -19.84 -35.08 -7.38
N LEU A 462 -20.59 -35.67 -8.32
CA LEU A 462 -21.83 -35.14 -8.86
C LEU A 462 -22.98 -35.89 -8.19
N THR A 463 -23.26 -35.55 -6.94
CA THR A 463 -24.29 -36.21 -6.12
C THR A 463 -25.68 -35.62 -6.27
N GLY A 464 -25.78 -34.41 -6.84
CA GLY A 464 -27.04 -33.84 -7.32
C GLY A 464 -27.37 -34.26 -8.75
N ASP A 465 -28.07 -33.41 -9.50
CA ASP A 465 -28.56 -33.71 -10.85
C ASP A 465 -28.16 -32.60 -11.86
N LYS A 466 -28.12 -32.90 -13.16
CA LYS A 466 -27.83 -31.93 -14.24
C LYS A 466 -26.47 -31.24 -14.11
N ASN A 467 -25.52 -31.88 -13.45
CA ASN A 467 -24.19 -31.32 -13.20
C ASN A 467 -23.19 -31.71 -14.28
N THR A 468 -22.15 -30.92 -14.46
CA THR A 468 -21.01 -31.24 -15.34
C THR A 468 -19.71 -31.25 -14.55
N ALA A 469 -18.90 -32.31 -14.66
CA ALA A 469 -17.60 -32.34 -13.99
C ALA A 469 -16.62 -31.40 -14.70
N ILE A 470 -16.31 -31.66 -15.97
CA ILE A 470 -15.40 -30.82 -16.76
C ILE A 470 -16.14 -30.28 -17.98
N TYR A 471 -16.21 -28.94 -18.07
CA TYR A 471 -16.78 -28.21 -19.19
C TYR A 471 -15.68 -27.51 -20.01
N ALA A 472 -15.45 -28.02 -21.21
CA ALA A 472 -14.47 -27.52 -22.17
C ALA A 472 -15.13 -26.56 -23.18
N ALA A 473 -14.85 -25.26 -23.04
CA ALA A 473 -15.35 -24.20 -23.92
C ALA A 473 -14.21 -23.49 -24.70
N GLY A 474 -14.56 -22.45 -25.44
CA GLY A 474 -13.62 -21.68 -26.27
C GLY A 474 -13.42 -22.24 -27.68
N THR A 475 -12.42 -21.71 -28.37
CA THR A 475 -12.07 -22.07 -29.75
C THR A 475 -10.67 -22.69 -29.97
N PRO A 476 -9.65 -22.53 -29.11
CA PRO A 476 -8.34 -23.13 -29.36
C PRO A 476 -8.32 -24.62 -28.98
N ALA A 477 -7.36 -25.37 -29.52
CA ALA A 477 -7.15 -26.77 -29.17
C ALA A 477 -6.47 -26.92 -27.80
N TYR A 478 -6.98 -27.83 -26.96
CA TYR A 478 -6.39 -28.25 -25.69
C TYR A 478 -6.98 -29.59 -25.26
N THR A 479 -6.38 -30.23 -24.25
CA THR A 479 -6.93 -31.46 -23.67
C THR A 479 -7.67 -31.16 -22.37
N ALA A 480 -8.91 -31.61 -22.26
CA ALA A 480 -9.66 -31.70 -21.01
C ALA A 480 -9.61 -33.13 -20.51
N LYS A 481 -8.86 -33.35 -19.43
CA LYS A 481 -8.46 -34.66 -18.94
C LYS A 481 -9.03 -34.94 -17.55
N ASN A 482 -9.62 -36.12 -17.39
CA ASN A 482 -9.78 -36.76 -16.09
C ASN A 482 -8.70 -37.83 -15.91
N SER A 483 -7.81 -37.63 -14.94
CA SER A 483 -6.83 -38.62 -14.47
C SER A 483 -7.14 -39.15 -13.06
N GLY A 484 -8.00 -38.45 -12.32
CA GLY A 484 -8.49 -38.85 -11.00
C GLY A 484 -9.81 -39.61 -11.04
N THR A 485 -10.76 -39.23 -10.18
CA THR A 485 -12.07 -39.89 -10.08
C THR A 485 -13.21 -38.91 -10.35
N ILE A 486 -14.20 -39.35 -11.14
CA ILE A 486 -15.49 -38.66 -11.30
C ILE A 486 -16.62 -39.60 -10.91
N THR A 487 -17.35 -39.26 -9.84
CA THR A 487 -18.54 -40.02 -9.40
C THR A 487 -19.82 -39.33 -9.85
N LEU A 488 -20.70 -40.05 -10.54
CA LEU A 488 -22.00 -39.55 -10.99
C LEU A 488 -23.12 -40.35 -10.32
N THR A 489 -24.08 -39.67 -9.70
CA THR A 489 -25.34 -40.29 -9.25
C THR A 489 -26.42 -40.23 -10.33
N ASN A 490 -27.53 -40.94 -10.09
CA ASN A 490 -28.67 -40.98 -11.00
C ASN A 490 -29.20 -39.58 -11.30
N SER A 491 -29.50 -39.35 -12.58
CA SER A 491 -30.20 -38.16 -13.04
C SER A 491 -31.69 -38.38 -13.20
N ALA A 492 -32.49 -37.32 -13.00
CA ALA A 492 -33.94 -37.43 -13.13
C ALA A 492 -34.38 -37.66 -14.59
N THR A 493 -33.63 -37.13 -15.57
CA THR A 493 -33.95 -37.27 -17.00
C THR A 493 -32.69 -37.41 -17.85
N ILE A 494 -32.79 -38.14 -18.97
CA ILE A 494 -31.68 -38.32 -19.92
C ILE A 494 -31.36 -37.06 -20.74
N ASN A 495 -32.30 -36.11 -20.83
CA ASN A 495 -32.13 -34.89 -21.64
C ASN A 495 -31.22 -33.85 -20.97
N ASN A 496 -31.03 -33.96 -19.66
CA ASN A 496 -30.11 -33.12 -18.91
C ASN A 496 -29.52 -33.93 -17.75
N PRO A 497 -28.63 -34.90 -18.03
CA PRO A 497 -28.08 -35.75 -17.00
C PRO A 497 -26.87 -35.12 -16.33
N ASN A 498 -26.34 -35.77 -15.31
CA ASN A 498 -24.96 -35.57 -14.87
C ASN A 498 -24.02 -35.99 -16.01
N VAL A 499 -23.01 -35.17 -16.30
CA VAL A 499 -22.04 -35.41 -17.37
C VAL A 499 -20.62 -35.33 -16.80
N GLY A 500 -19.79 -36.33 -17.09
CA GLY A 500 -18.39 -36.33 -16.68
C GLY A 500 -17.60 -35.26 -17.43
N LEU A 501 -17.45 -35.44 -18.74
CA LEU A 501 -16.74 -34.50 -19.61
C LEU A 501 -17.70 -34.00 -20.71
N TYR A 502 -17.82 -32.68 -20.84
CA TYR A 502 -18.65 -32.03 -21.84
C TYR A 502 -17.86 -30.95 -22.58
N ALA A 503 -18.02 -30.87 -23.89
CA ALA A 503 -17.35 -29.85 -24.71
C ALA A 503 -18.33 -29.18 -25.67
N THR A 504 -18.27 -27.85 -25.72
CA THR A 504 -18.78 -27.06 -26.85
C THR A 504 -17.67 -26.65 -27.80
N ASN A 505 -16.42 -26.71 -27.34
CA ASN A 505 -15.25 -26.52 -28.17
C ASN A 505 -15.01 -27.75 -29.08
N LYS A 506 -15.20 -27.58 -30.39
CA LYS A 506 -15.08 -28.65 -31.39
C LYS A 506 -13.66 -29.19 -31.60
N VAL A 507 -12.64 -28.45 -31.15
CA VAL A 507 -11.23 -28.83 -31.30
C VAL A 507 -10.57 -29.24 -29.99
N ALA A 508 -11.31 -29.22 -28.88
CA ALA A 508 -10.82 -29.76 -27.61
C ALA A 508 -10.87 -31.29 -27.62
N THR A 509 -9.83 -31.91 -27.08
CA THR A 509 -9.79 -33.36 -26.85
C THR A 509 -10.32 -33.65 -25.45
N LEU A 510 -11.32 -34.53 -25.35
CA LEU A 510 -11.79 -35.05 -24.06
C LEU A 510 -11.10 -36.39 -23.79
N GLU A 511 -10.41 -36.50 -22.65
CA GLU A 511 -9.63 -37.68 -22.28
C GLU A 511 -10.03 -38.15 -20.86
N ASN A 512 -10.38 -39.44 -20.72
CA ASN A 512 -10.52 -40.07 -19.42
C ASN A 512 -9.49 -41.20 -19.27
N THR A 513 -8.53 -41.02 -18.38
CA THR A 513 -7.59 -42.06 -17.94
C THR A 513 -7.81 -42.49 -16.49
N GLY A 514 -8.76 -41.85 -15.82
CA GLY A 514 -9.12 -42.10 -14.42
C GLY A 514 -10.29 -43.09 -14.27
N ILE A 515 -10.96 -42.99 -13.11
CA ILE A 515 -12.13 -43.81 -12.72
C ILE A 515 -13.41 -43.01 -12.88
#